data_AF-A0A945GX42-F1
#
_entry.id   AF-A0A945GX42-F1
#
_cell.length_a   1.000
_cell.length_b   1.000
_cell.length_c   1.000
_cell.angle_alpha   90.00
_cell.angle_beta   90.00
_cell.angle_gamma   90.00
#
_symmetry.space_group_name_H-M   'P 1'
#
loop_
_entity.id
_entity.type
_entity.pdbx_description
1 polymer ?
#
loop_
_entity_poly.entity_id
_entity_poly.type
_entity_poly.pdbx_seq_one_letter_code
_entity_poly.pdbx_strand_id
1 'polypeptide(L)' 'MQKKLARVFLVTATMALVASCVSNETTWYEQRCEKIGLKKGTADFEKCISRDQAWIEADQKRAGSTRMR' A
#
# COMPACT_ATOMS: atom_id res chain seq x y z
N MET A 1 -38.92 10.57 -13.83
CA MET A 1 -38.08 9.90 -12.82
C MET A 1 -36.88 9.13 -13.40
N GLN A 2 -36.98 8.51 -14.59
CA GLN A 2 -35.91 7.66 -15.14
C GLN A 2 -34.56 8.36 -15.44
N LYS A 3 -34.57 9.63 -15.87
CA LYS A 3 -33.34 10.39 -16.15
C LYS A 3 -32.48 10.66 -14.90
N LYS A 4 -33.08 10.68 -13.71
CA LYS A 4 -32.36 10.85 -12.44
C LYS A 4 -31.63 9.56 -12.05
N LEU A 5 -32.27 8.41 -12.24
CA LEU A 5 -31.69 7.09 -11.96
C LEU A 5 -30.49 6.80 -12.88
N ALA A 6 -30.58 7.12 -14.17
CA ALA A 6 -29.47 6.94 -15.11
C ALA A 6 -28.21 7.75 -14.73
N ARG A 7 -28.39 8.96 -14.20
CA ARG A 7 -27.26 9.81 -13.73
C ARG A 7 -26.62 9.25 -12.46
N VAL A 8 -27.42 8.70 -11.54
CA VAL A 8 -26.91 8.06 -10.32
C VAL A 8 -26.08 6.82 -10.67
N PHE A 9 -26.56 5.98 -11.60
CA PHE A 9 -25.81 4.81 -12.08
C PHE A 9 -24.50 5.18 -12.78
N LEU A 10 -24.49 6.27 -13.54
CA LEU A 10 -23.27 6.76 -14.22
C LEU A 10 -22.21 7.24 -13.21
N VAL A 11 -22.64 7.92 -12.15
CA VAL A 11 -21.73 8.44 -11.11
C VAL A 11 -21.18 7.33 -10.22
N THR A 12 -21.98 6.31 -9.90
CA THR A 12 -21.47 5.16 -9.12
C THR A 12 -20.51 4.30 -9.93
N ALA A 13 -20.77 4.11 -11.22
CA ALA A 13 -19.86 3.39 -12.13
C ALA A 13 -18.51 4.10 -12.29
N THR A 14 -18.50 5.44 -12.39
CA THR A 14 -17.25 6.19 -12.47
C THR A 14 -16.48 6.20 -11.16
N MET A 15 -17.14 6.28 -10.00
CA MET A 15 -16.46 6.15 -8.70
C MET A 15 -15.83 4.77 -8.50
N ALA A 16 -16.46 3.69 -8.96
CA ALA A 16 -15.90 2.35 -8.89
C ALA A 16 -14.63 2.21 -9.78
N LEU A 17 -14.64 2.79 -10.98
CA LEU A 17 -13.48 2.82 -11.87
C LEU A 17 -12.30 3.62 -11.28
N VAL A 18 -12.58 4.76 -10.64
CA VAL A 18 -11.53 5.57 -10.00
C VAL A 18 -10.93 4.88 -8.78
N ALA A 19 -11.74 4.19 -7.97
CA ALA A 19 -11.25 3.40 -6.84
C ALA A 19 -10.31 2.24 -7.28
N SER A 20 -10.56 1.68 -8.47
CA SER A 20 -9.74 0.62 -9.06
C SER A 20 -8.31 1.08 -9.38
N CYS A 21 -8.15 2.36 -9.76
CA CYS A 21 -6.87 2.93 -10.17
C CYS A 21 -5.96 3.35 -9.00
N VAL A 22 -6.45 3.41 -7.77
CA VAL A 22 -5.70 3.88 -6.58
C VAL A 22 -4.88 2.76 -5.91
N SER A 23 -5.00 1.51 -6.37
CA SER A 23 -4.53 0.34 -5.59
C SER A 23 -3.19 -0.27 -6.01
N ASN A 24 -2.41 0.37 -6.88
CA ASN A 24 -1.19 -0.24 -7.42
C ASN A 24 0.05 0.65 -7.31
N GLU A 25 0.12 1.48 -6.26
CA GLU A 25 1.37 2.16 -5.94
C GLU A 25 2.34 1.16 -5.30
N THR A 26 3.44 0.87 -6.00
CA THR A 26 4.52 0.03 -5.47
C THR A 26 5.11 0.70 -4.24
N THR A 27 4.95 0.06 -3.09
CA THR A 27 5.44 0.58 -1.82
C THR A 27 6.97 0.62 -1.80
N TRP A 28 7.55 1.45 -0.92
CA TRP A 28 9.01 1.49 -0.73
C TRP A 28 9.59 0.12 -0.38
N TYR A 29 8.88 -0.69 0.43
CA TYR A 29 9.30 -2.03 0.81
C TYR A 29 9.40 -2.95 -0.41
N GLU A 30 8.37 -2.95 -1.24
CA GLU A 30 8.34 -3.73 -2.48
C GLU A 30 9.48 -3.32 -3.41
N GLN A 31 9.66 -2.02 -3.68
CA GLN A 31 10.74 -1.53 -4.54
C GLN A 31 12.14 -1.94 -4.04
N ARG A 32 12.36 -1.88 -2.72
CA ARG A 32 13.63 -2.27 -2.10
C ARG A 32 13.88 -3.77 -2.24
N CYS A 33 12.87 -4.60 -1.95
CA CYS A 33 12.98 -6.05 -2.07
C CYS A 33 13.17 -6.47 -3.54
N GLU A 34 12.52 -5.81 -4.51
CA GLU A 34 12.76 -6.01 -5.94
C GLU A 34 14.20 -5.64 -6.34
N LYS A 35 14.73 -4.52 -5.82
CA LYS A 35 16.09 -4.04 -6.13
C LYS A 35 17.19 -5.00 -5.67
N ILE A 36 16.95 -5.77 -4.61
CA ILE A 36 17.89 -6.81 -4.15
C ILE A 36 17.68 -8.16 -4.85
N GLY A 37 16.81 -8.20 -5.86
CA GLY A 37 16.59 -9.38 -6.70
C GLY A 37 15.50 -10.33 -6.20
N LEU A 38 14.71 -9.95 -5.20
CA LEU A 38 13.59 -10.77 -4.75
C LEU A 38 12.38 -10.56 -5.66
N LYS A 39 11.73 -11.66 -6.03
CA LYS A 39 10.59 -11.62 -6.95
C LYS A 39 9.28 -11.47 -6.19
N LYS A 40 8.46 -10.49 -6.57
CA LYS A 40 7.11 -10.28 -6.01
C LYS A 40 6.27 -11.56 -6.05
N GLY A 41 5.56 -11.84 -4.95
CA GLY A 41 4.74 -13.05 -4.78
C GLY A 41 5.50 -14.31 -4.35
N THR A 42 6.79 -14.21 -4.04
CA THR A 42 7.55 -15.31 -3.42
C THR A 42 7.57 -15.18 -1.89
N ALA A 43 7.73 -16.30 -1.18
CA ALA A 43 7.82 -16.28 0.28
C ALA A 43 9.00 -15.44 0.80
N ASP A 44 10.13 -15.44 0.07
CA ASP A 44 11.30 -14.63 0.43
C ASP A 44 11.04 -13.14 0.25
N PHE A 45 10.25 -12.76 -0.76
CA PHE A 45 9.82 -11.38 -0.96
C PHE A 45 8.91 -10.88 0.17
N GLU A 46 7.91 -11.66 0.55
CA GLU A 46 7.03 -11.33 1.68
C GLU A 46 7.83 -11.24 3.00
N LYS A 47 8.75 -12.18 3.21
CA LYS A 47 9.65 -12.17 4.38
C LYS A 47 10.55 -10.94 4.40
N CYS A 48 11.04 -10.48 3.24
CA CYS A 48 11.80 -9.25 3.11
C CYS A 48 10.97 -8.03 3.54
N ILE A 49 9.73 -7.92 3.06
CA ILE A 49 8.81 -6.83 3.43
C ILE A 49 8.57 -6.83 4.94
N SER A 50 8.17 -7.98 5.51
CA SER A 50 7.86 -8.06 6.95
C SER A 50 9.07 -7.72 7.83
N ARG A 51 10.27 -8.14 7.42
CA ARG A 51 11.51 -7.79 8.14
C ARG A 51 11.77 -6.30 8.10
N ASP A 52 11.66 -5.68 6.93
CA ASP A 52 11.95 -4.26 6.77
C ASP A 52 10.91 -3.39 7.50
N GLN A 53 9.63 -3.80 7.51
CA GLN A 53 8.59 -3.20 8.36
C GLN A 53 8.96 -3.28 9.85
N ALA A 54 9.30 -4.47 10.35
CA ALA A 54 9.66 -4.66 11.75
C ALA A 54 10.89 -3.82 12.16
N TRP A 55 11.87 -3.67 11.25
CA TRP A 55 13.04 -2.83 11.51
C TRP A 55 12.67 -1.35 11.64
N ILE A 56 11.80 -0.84 10.76
CA ILE A 56 11.33 0.55 10.81
C ILE A 56 10.50 0.79 12.07
N GLU A 57 9.59 -0.11 12.42
CA GLU A 57 8.78 -0.01 13.65
C GLU A 57 9.66 0.02 14.91
N ALA A 58 10.65 -0.88 14.97
CA ALA A 58 11.62 -0.91 16.06
C ALA A 58 12.43 0.40 16.12
N ASP A 59 12.82 0.94 14.97
CA ASP A 59 13.57 2.19 14.89
C ASP A 59 12.73 3.39 15.35
N GLN A 60 11.48 3.49 14.90
CA GLN A 60 10.52 4.50 15.36
C GLN A 60 10.30 4.44 16.87
N LYS A 61 10.19 3.23 17.44
CA LYS A 61 10.06 3.04 18.88
C LYS A 61 11.31 3.52 19.63
N ARG A 62 12.51 3.25 19.11
CA ARG A 62 13.77 3.76 19.68
C ARG A 62 13.85 5.28 19.58
N ALA A 63 13.56 5.85 18.43
CA ALA A 63 13.56 7.30 18.22
C ALA A 63 12.57 8.01 19.15
N GLY A 64 11.36 7.44 19.34
CA GLY A 64 10.39 7.92 20.32
C GLY A 64 10.88 7.79 21.76
N SER A 65 11.56 6.69 22.10
CA SER A 65 12.18 6.50 23.42
C SER A 65 13.30 7.50 23.70
N THR A 66 14.06 7.92 22.68
CA THR A 66 15.12 8.93 22.82
C THR A 66 14.55 10.32 23.09
N ARG A 67 13.33 10.61 22.60
CA ARG A 67 12.67 11.91 22.78
C ARG A 67 12.08 12.13 24.19
N MET A 68 11.95 11.07 24.99
CA MET A 68 11.44 11.11 26.36
C MET A 68 12.52 11.14 27.45
N ARG A 69 13.81 11.18 27.08
CA ARG A 69 14.93 11.24 28.02
C ARG A 69 15.55 12.63 28.09
#